data_AF-A0A3Q2TS78-F1
#
_entry.id   AF-A0A3Q2TS78-F1
#
_cell.length_a   1.000
_cell.length_b   1.000
_cell.length_c   1.000
_cell.angle_alpha   90.00
_cell.angle_beta   90.00
_cell.angle_gamma   90.00
#
_symmetry.space_group_name_H-M   'P 1'
#
loop_
_entity.id
_entity.type
_entity.pdbx_description
1 polymer ?
#
loop_
_entity_poly.entity_id
_entity_poly.type
_entity_poly.pdbx_seq_one_letter_code
_entity_poly.pdbx_strand_id
1 'polypeptide(L)'
;MLCTRRTKTLVSTCVILSGMTNIVCLLYVGWITNYVANSGGKVAESGGGGGGETDRKLEEDGKGETLRIMERLERLESVVNEHIKEAAPLTDEALSKRPSRRVALKKFRYFGYNGYLSDRISLTRPIPDLRPDGCRNMSYSSDLPQLSVIFIFVNEALSVLLRSIHTVIQRTPSYLLKEIILVDDNSNMELKEHLQSFVDETNTQHGPGFIKVVRHAKQEGLIRSRVSGWRAATAPVVALFDAHVEFNTGWAEPILQRIKEDRTRVVSPSFDNIKYDTFEIEEYPLSAQGFDWELWCRYLNPPKSWWTLRNHTAPIRSPALIGCFVVDRKYFEEIGLLDEGMEIYGGENVELGIRVWQCGGSVEVLPCSRIAHIERAHKPYTENLTVHVRRNALRVAEVWMDHHKNHVYMAWNVPLQNSGIDIGDISERKALRSRLKCRPFSWFLSNIYPELRSYSDTVAYGVLKNSLRDDLCLDQGPETDNVPIMYLCHGMTPQNVYFTSSQQIHLGVLSPTIDDDDNKCLVDVNSKPRLLECSYAATKHMKLTWTFAQGGAIQNIESQRCLELVESKHSEFTVQLAIQDCTGQKWTVTNILTVLPQ
;
A
#
# COMPACT_ATOMS: atom_id res chain seq x y z
N MET A 1 14.10 -55.63 18.63
CA MET A 1 13.25 -56.44 17.74
C MET A 1 12.31 -55.50 17.00
N LEU A 2 12.48 -55.44 15.68
CA LEU A 2 11.55 -55.05 14.61
C LEU A 2 10.37 -54.11 14.92
N CYS A 3 10.47 -52.85 14.48
CA CYS A 3 9.54 -52.25 13.49
C CYS A 3 9.95 -50.80 13.13
N THR A 4 10.96 -50.66 12.28
CA THR A 4 11.31 -49.38 11.62
C THR A 4 11.78 -49.68 10.20
N ARG A 5 10.90 -49.55 9.20
CA ARG A 5 11.21 -49.33 7.77
C ARG A 5 9.93 -49.41 6.93
N ARG A 6 9.24 -48.28 6.69
CA ARG A 6 8.32 -48.08 5.54
C ARG A 6 7.79 -46.64 5.47
N THR A 7 8.67 -45.65 5.29
CA THR A 7 8.21 -44.27 4.95
C THR A 7 9.25 -43.39 4.22
N LYS A 8 10.39 -43.95 3.77
CA LYS A 8 11.42 -43.16 3.05
C LYS A 8 11.37 -43.25 1.52
N THR A 9 10.47 -44.03 0.91
CA THR A 9 10.44 -44.27 -0.54
C THR A 9 9.45 -43.41 -1.34
N LEU A 10 8.48 -42.75 -0.69
CA LEU A 10 7.46 -41.92 -1.36
C LEU A 10 7.86 -40.45 -1.54
N VAL A 11 8.67 -39.90 -0.63
CA VAL A 11 9.15 -38.50 -0.72
C VAL A 11 10.28 -38.39 -1.76
N SER A 12 11.14 -39.41 -1.85
CA SER A 12 12.24 -39.45 -2.83
C SER A 12 11.75 -39.55 -4.28
N THR A 13 10.61 -40.21 -4.52
CA THR A 13 10.04 -40.35 -5.88
C THR A 13 9.33 -39.06 -6.35
N CYS A 14 8.67 -38.32 -5.45
CA CYS A 14 8.07 -37.02 -5.80
C CYS A 14 9.12 -35.92 -6.06
N VAL A 15 10.22 -35.91 -5.30
CA VAL A 15 11.32 -34.95 -5.53
C VAL A 15 12.07 -35.25 -6.82
N ILE A 16 12.26 -36.53 -7.17
CA ILE A 16 12.88 -36.93 -8.45
C ILE A 16 11.96 -36.62 -9.65
N LEU A 17 10.64 -36.82 -9.53
CA LEU A 17 9.67 -36.49 -10.59
C LEU A 17 9.53 -34.97 -10.82
N SER A 18 9.59 -34.16 -9.77
CA SER A 18 9.62 -32.68 -9.86
C SER A 18 10.95 -32.16 -10.42
N GLY A 19 12.07 -32.80 -10.07
CA GLY A 19 13.38 -32.50 -10.65
C GLY A 19 13.47 -32.82 -12.14
N MET A 20 12.93 -33.97 -12.59
CA MET A 20 12.96 -34.35 -14.00
C MET A 20 12.04 -33.49 -14.87
N THR A 21 10.86 -33.10 -14.38
CA THR A 21 9.96 -32.21 -15.12
C THR A 21 10.55 -30.82 -15.31
N ASN A 22 11.25 -30.28 -14.30
CA ASN A 22 11.98 -29.02 -14.42
C ASN A 22 13.17 -29.11 -15.40
N ILE A 23 13.91 -30.22 -15.43
CA ILE A 23 15.00 -30.43 -16.38
C ILE A 23 14.47 -30.55 -17.82
N VAL A 24 13.35 -31.25 -18.04
CA VAL A 24 12.73 -31.32 -19.38
C VAL A 24 12.20 -29.96 -19.83
N CYS A 25 11.60 -29.17 -18.93
CA CYS A 25 11.18 -27.79 -19.24
C CYS A 25 12.37 -26.88 -19.57
N LEU A 26 13.48 -26.98 -18.84
CA LEU A 26 14.69 -26.19 -19.13
C LEU A 26 15.37 -26.62 -20.43
N LEU A 27 15.39 -27.91 -20.76
CA LEU A 27 15.87 -28.42 -22.05
C LEU A 27 14.97 -28.01 -23.21
N TYR A 28 13.65 -27.97 -23.00
CA TYR A 28 12.69 -27.51 -24.00
C TYR A 28 12.78 -26.00 -24.25
N VAL A 29 12.90 -25.20 -23.18
CA VAL A 29 13.15 -23.75 -23.29
C VAL A 29 14.52 -23.48 -23.89
N GLY A 30 15.55 -24.27 -23.54
CA GLY A 30 16.87 -24.22 -24.16
C GLY A 30 16.85 -24.59 -25.66
N TRP A 31 16.03 -25.57 -26.04
CA TRP A 31 15.85 -25.96 -27.45
C TRP A 31 15.09 -24.90 -28.24
N ILE A 32 14.00 -24.32 -27.69
CA ILE A 32 13.25 -23.24 -28.33
C ILE A 32 14.09 -21.97 -28.42
N THR A 33 14.83 -21.59 -27.39
CA THR A 33 15.69 -20.39 -27.44
C THR A 33 16.83 -20.56 -28.44
N ASN A 34 17.41 -21.77 -28.58
CA ASN A 34 18.44 -22.06 -29.58
C ASN A 34 17.87 -22.21 -31.01
N TYR A 35 16.65 -22.71 -31.16
CA TYR A 35 15.93 -22.75 -32.43
C TYR A 35 15.57 -21.34 -32.92
N VAL A 36 15.04 -20.49 -32.04
CA VAL A 36 14.73 -19.08 -32.33
C VAL A 36 16.00 -18.27 -32.59
N ALA A 37 17.11 -18.55 -31.90
CA ALA A 37 18.39 -17.89 -32.14
C ALA A 37 19.07 -18.31 -33.45
N ASN A 38 18.90 -19.56 -33.91
CA ASN A 38 19.49 -20.04 -35.17
C ASN A 38 18.59 -19.85 -36.41
N SER A 39 17.30 -19.56 -36.24
CA SER A 39 16.36 -19.31 -37.36
C SER A 39 16.13 -17.82 -37.64
N GLY A 40 16.80 -16.91 -36.91
CA GLY A 40 16.65 -15.46 -37.04
C GLY A 40 17.85 -14.74 -37.66
N GLY A 41 18.08 -14.93 -38.96
CA GLY A 41 18.71 -13.91 -39.81
C GLY A 41 20.02 -14.29 -40.53
N LYS A 42 19.94 -14.37 -41.86
CA LYS A 42 20.83 -13.65 -42.79
C LYS A 42 20.27 -13.78 -44.22
N VAL A 43 19.65 -12.71 -44.71
CA VAL A 43 19.61 -12.43 -46.15
C VAL A 43 20.38 -11.13 -46.35
N ALA A 44 21.63 -11.28 -46.82
CA ALA A 44 22.32 -10.24 -47.55
C ALA A 44 21.89 -10.34 -49.03
N GLU A 45 21.95 -9.19 -49.69
CA GLU A 45 21.34 -8.86 -50.97
C GLU A 45 21.60 -9.79 -52.16
N SER A 46 20.65 -9.70 -53.10
CA SER A 46 20.77 -9.71 -54.56
C SER A 46 20.38 -10.98 -55.33
N GLY A 47 19.39 -10.79 -56.22
CA GLY A 47 19.45 -11.32 -57.59
C GLY A 47 18.60 -12.55 -57.93
N GLY A 48 17.38 -12.31 -58.43
CA GLY A 48 16.90 -12.91 -59.69
C GLY A 48 16.33 -14.34 -59.70
N GLY A 49 15.02 -14.43 -59.93
CA GLY A 49 14.44 -15.29 -60.98
C GLY A 49 13.91 -16.69 -60.61
N GLY A 50 12.58 -16.82 -60.67
CA GLY A 50 11.91 -17.93 -61.40
C GLY A 50 11.34 -19.13 -60.63
N GLY A 51 10.02 -19.33 -60.77
CA GLY A 51 9.28 -20.60 -60.60
C GLY A 51 8.80 -20.88 -59.16
N GLY A 52 7.51 -20.98 -58.82
CA GLY A 52 6.34 -21.34 -59.62
C GLY A 52 5.89 -22.78 -59.38
N GLU A 53 5.82 -23.29 -58.13
CA GLU A 53 4.99 -24.47 -57.78
C GLU A 53 4.74 -24.71 -56.27
N THR A 54 5.24 -23.86 -55.35
CA THR A 54 5.15 -24.11 -53.90
C THR A 54 4.05 -23.36 -53.14
N ASP A 55 3.29 -22.47 -53.80
CA ASP A 55 2.34 -21.59 -53.09
C ASP A 55 0.96 -22.18 -52.82
N ARG A 56 0.57 -23.30 -53.46
CA ARG A 56 -0.74 -23.92 -53.20
C ARG A 56 -0.75 -24.91 -52.04
N LYS A 57 0.42 -25.33 -51.54
CA LYS A 57 0.54 -26.30 -50.43
C LYS A 57 0.73 -25.65 -49.05
N LEU A 58 1.10 -24.37 -49.01
CA LEU A 58 1.33 -23.63 -47.75
C LEU A 58 0.06 -22.97 -47.19
N GLU A 59 -0.94 -22.66 -48.03
CA GLU A 59 -2.22 -22.08 -47.56
C GLU A 59 -3.17 -23.12 -46.93
N GLU A 60 -3.09 -24.40 -47.31
CA GLU A 60 -3.90 -25.47 -46.68
C GLU A 60 -3.37 -25.87 -45.30
N ASP A 61 -2.05 -25.84 -45.08
CA ASP A 61 -1.43 -26.26 -43.82
C ASP A 61 -1.62 -25.20 -42.71
N GLY A 62 -1.59 -23.91 -43.07
CA GLY A 62 -1.84 -22.80 -42.12
C GLY A 62 -3.30 -22.73 -41.63
N LYS A 63 -4.28 -23.09 -42.47
CA LYS A 63 -5.68 -23.19 -42.03
C LYS A 63 -5.91 -24.38 -41.10
N GLY A 64 -5.25 -25.51 -41.35
CA GLY A 64 -5.30 -26.69 -40.47
C GLY A 64 -4.67 -26.45 -39.10
N GLU A 65 -3.56 -25.69 -39.05
CA GLU A 65 -2.92 -25.31 -37.79
C GLU A 65 -3.74 -24.28 -37.02
N THR A 66 -4.33 -23.29 -37.70
CA THR A 66 -5.21 -22.29 -37.07
C THR A 66 -6.49 -22.93 -36.52
N LEU A 67 -7.08 -23.89 -37.24
CA LEU A 67 -8.23 -24.68 -36.76
C LEU A 67 -7.86 -25.54 -35.55
N ARG A 68 -6.69 -26.20 -35.54
CA ARG A 68 -6.21 -26.95 -34.37
C ARG A 68 -5.88 -26.08 -33.15
N ILE A 69 -5.45 -24.84 -33.38
CA ILE A 69 -5.22 -23.86 -32.32
C ILE A 69 -6.56 -23.37 -31.75
N MET A 70 -7.55 -23.08 -32.60
CA MET A 70 -8.91 -22.72 -32.15
C MET A 70 -9.57 -23.88 -31.38
N GLU A 71 -9.45 -25.13 -31.86
CA GLU A 71 -10.00 -26.30 -31.18
C GLU A 71 -9.29 -26.58 -29.83
N ARG A 72 -7.99 -26.27 -29.73
CA ARG A 72 -7.25 -26.30 -28.45
C ARG A 72 -7.62 -25.16 -27.52
N LEU A 73 -7.92 -23.97 -28.05
CA LEU A 73 -8.40 -22.82 -27.28
C LEU A 73 -9.82 -23.05 -26.76
N GLU A 74 -10.75 -23.58 -27.57
CA GLU A 74 -12.09 -23.97 -27.11
C GLU A 74 -12.02 -25.09 -26.06
N ARG A 75 -11.07 -26.02 -26.20
CA ARG A 75 -10.87 -27.09 -25.21
C ARG A 75 -10.23 -26.56 -23.93
N LEU A 76 -9.33 -25.59 -24.01
CA LEU A 76 -8.80 -24.86 -22.86
C LEU A 76 -9.87 -23.99 -22.20
N GLU A 77 -10.71 -23.32 -22.98
CA GLU A 77 -11.83 -22.52 -22.50
C GLU A 77 -12.90 -23.42 -21.85
N SER A 78 -13.11 -24.63 -22.37
CA SER A 78 -13.95 -25.66 -21.74
C SER A 78 -13.35 -26.18 -20.43
N VAL A 79 -12.04 -26.46 -20.37
CA VAL A 79 -11.35 -26.90 -19.15
C VAL A 79 -11.25 -25.78 -18.11
N VAL A 80 -11.06 -24.54 -18.55
CA VAL A 80 -11.09 -23.33 -17.72
C VAL A 80 -12.51 -23.06 -17.27
N ASN A 81 -13.54 -23.23 -18.10
CA ASN A 81 -14.94 -23.12 -17.69
C ASN A 81 -15.38 -24.28 -16.79
N GLU A 82 -14.80 -25.49 -16.91
CA GLU A 82 -14.95 -26.57 -15.94
C GLU A 82 -14.23 -26.25 -14.63
N HIS A 83 -13.02 -25.68 -14.68
CA HIS A 83 -12.30 -25.21 -13.48
C HIS A 83 -12.94 -23.97 -12.85
N ILE A 84 -13.65 -23.12 -13.61
CA ILE A 84 -14.45 -21.98 -13.12
C ILE A 84 -15.82 -22.48 -12.63
N LYS A 85 -16.37 -23.56 -13.18
CA LYS A 85 -17.53 -24.27 -12.60
C LYS A 85 -17.16 -25.01 -11.31
N GLU A 86 -15.94 -25.54 -11.19
CA GLU A 86 -15.40 -26.12 -9.95
C GLU A 86 -14.95 -25.03 -8.95
N ALA A 87 -14.44 -23.90 -9.44
CA ALA A 87 -14.25 -22.65 -8.71
C ALA A 87 -15.50 -21.77 -8.81
N ALA A 88 -16.66 -22.35 -8.50
CA ALA A 88 -17.90 -21.61 -8.46
C ALA A 88 -17.73 -20.35 -7.57
N PRO A 89 -18.34 -19.20 -7.94
CA PRO A 89 -18.69 -18.22 -6.93
C PRO A 89 -19.45 -18.99 -5.85
N LEU A 90 -19.01 -18.91 -4.60
CA LEU A 90 -19.64 -19.62 -3.49
C LEU A 90 -21.11 -19.19 -3.40
N THR A 91 -21.99 -19.91 -4.10
CA THR A 91 -23.44 -19.70 -4.06
C THR A 91 -23.92 -20.04 -2.66
N ASP A 92 -24.92 -19.29 -2.17
CA ASP A 92 -25.46 -19.46 -0.81
C ASP A 92 -25.93 -20.90 -0.50
N GLU A 93 -26.23 -21.69 -1.54
CA GLU A 93 -26.57 -23.11 -1.46
C GLU A 93 -25.39 -24.02 -1.06
N ALA A 94 -24.17 -23.77 -1.55
CA ALA A 94 -22.99 -24.57 -1.18
C ALA A 94 -22.55 -24.32 0.27
N LEU A 95 -22.71 -23.07 0.73
CA LEU A 95 -22.55 -22.69 2.14
C LEU A 95 -23.64 -23.31 3.05
N SER A 96 -24.78 -23.72 2.50
CA SER A 96 -25.90 -24.33 3.25
C SER A 96 -25.57 -25.66 3.90
N LYS A 97 -24.65 -26.44 3.32
CA LYS A 97 -24.35 -27.79 3.79
C LYS A 97 -23.35 -27.85 4.95
N ARG A 98 -22.74 -26.72 5.35
CA ARG A 98 -21.75 -26.67 6.46
C ARG A 98 -21.92 -25.39 7.31
N PRO A 99 -22.65 -25.45 8.44
CA PRO A 99 -22.91 -24.29 9.31
C PRO A 99 -21.63 -23.54 9.73
N SER A 100 -20.53 -24.27 9.96
CA SER A 100 -19.23 -23.69 10.34
C SER A 100 -18.63 -22.77 9.27
N ARG A 101 -18.80 -23.09 7.97
CA ARG A 101 -18.26 -22.29 6.87
C ARG A 101 -19.03 -20.97 6.70
N ARG A 102 -20.35 -21.00 6.96
CA ARG A 102 -21.19 -19.79 6.97
C ARG A 102 -20.78 -18.81 8.05
N VAL A 103 -20.56 -19.30 9.27
CA VAL A 103 -20.13 -18.45 10.39
C VAL A 103 -18.75 -17.85 10.11
N ALA A 104 -17.81 -18.65 9.58
CA ALA A 104 -16.49 -18.17 9.20
C ALA A 104 -16.54 -17.05 8.15
N LEU A 105 -17.30 -17.24 7.06
CA LEU A 105 -17.44 -16.23 6.01
C LEU A 105 -18.11 -14.94 6.54
N LYS A 106 -19.14 -15.06 7.38
CA LYS A 106 -19.81 -13.90 7.99
C LYS A 106 -18.83 -13.09 8.85
N LYS A 107 -18.03 -13.76 9.69
CA LYS A 107 -16.99 -13.11 10.50
C LYS A 107 -15.90 -12.49 9.62
N PHE A 108 -15.46 -13.18 8.58
CA PHE A 108 -14.48 -12.64 7.64
C PHE A 108 -14.96 -11.36 6.96
N ARG A 109 -16.20 -11.34 6.43
CA ARG A 109 -16.78 -10.14 5.83
C ARG A 109 -16.93 -8.99 6.83
N TYR A 110 -17.24 -9.29 8.08
CA TYR A 110 -17.45 -8.27 9.10
C TYR A 110 -16.14 -7.68 9.63
N PHE A 111 -15.14 -8.52 9.94
CA PHE A 111 -13.88 -8.06 10.54
C PHE A 111 -12.76 -7.81 9.51
N GLY A 112 -12.83 -8.37 8.30
CA GLY A 112 -11.69 -8.34 7.36
C GLY A 112 -10.60 -9.36 7.66
N TYR A 113 -10.87 -10.30 8.57
CA TYR A 113 -9.99 -11.44 8.89
C TYR A 113 -10.80 -12.59 9.47
N ASN A 114 -10.20 -13.77 9.60
CA ASN A 114 -10.82 -15.01 10.03
C ASN A 114 -11.13 -15.03 11.54
N GLY A 115 -12.11 -14.24 11.97
CA GLY A 115 -12.55 -14.19 13.36
C GLY A 115 -13.01 -15.54 13.91
N TYR A 116 -13.54 -16.43 13.04
CA TYR A 116 -13.93 -17.79 13.45
C TYR A 116 -12.73 -18.64 13.87
N LEU A 117 -11.61 -18.56 13.15
CA LEU A 117 -10.37 -19.22 13.58
C LEU A 117 -9.82 -18.55 14.84
N SER A 118 -9.84 -17.21 14.90
CA SER A 118 -9.35 -16.47 16.07
C SER A 118 -9.99 -16.91 17.38
N ASP A 119 -11.31 -17.14 17.40
CA ASP A 119 -12.01 -17.61 18.60
C ASP A 119 -11.55 -18.97 19.11
N ARG A 120 -10.84 -19.76 18.29
CA ARG A 120 -10.33 -21.09 18.62
C ARG A 120 -8.82 -21.09 18.91
N ILE A 121 -8.18 -19.95 18.75
CA ILE A 121 -6.77 -19.76 19.08
C ILE A 121 -6.69 -19.21 20.51
N SER A 122 -5.85 -19.85 21.33
CA SER A 122 -5.59 -19.41 22.70
C SER A 122 -5.24 -17.91 22.77
N LEU A 123 -5.77 -17.22 23.78
CA LEU A 123 -5.43 -15.84 24.09
C LEU A 123 -3.97 -15.67 24.55
N THR A 124 -3.31 -16.76 24.92
CA THR A 124 -1.92 -16.81 25.41
C THR A 124 -1.03 -17.70 24.54
N ARG A 125 -1.35 -17.82 23.24
CA ARG A 125 -0.54 -18.63 22.32
C ARG A 125 0.93 -18.15 22.30
N PRO A 126 1.90 -19.07 22.16
CA PRO A 126 3.28 -18.66 21.93
C PRO A 126 3.43 -18.07 20.52
N ILE A 127 4.30 -17.07 20.38
CA ILE A 127 4.68 -16.47 19.11
C ILE A 127 6.20 -16.59 18.92
N PRO A 128 6.71 -16.70 17.67
CA PRO A 128 8.14 -16.81 17.41
C PRO A 128 8.88 -15.53 17.81
N ASP A 129 10.08 -15.67 18.39
CA ASP A 129 10.98 -14.53 18.64
C ASP A 129 11.78 -14.21 17.37
N LEU A 130 11.25 -13.27 16.58
CA LEU A 130 11.78 -12.81 15.29
C LEU A 130 12.76 -11.62 15.43
N ARG A 131 13.22 -11.32 16.64
CA ARG A 131 14.19 -10.24 16.85
C ARG A 131 15.56 -10.63 16.27
N PRO A 132 16.34 -9.67 15.74
CA PRO A 132 17.72 -9.90 15.36
C PRO A 132 18.55 -10.51 16.50
N ASP A 133 19.50 -11.40 16.18
CA ASP A 133 20.26 -12.18 17.17
C ASP A 133 20.91 -11.33 18.27
N GLY A 134 21.41 -10.13 17.92
CA GLY A 134 22.05 -9.21 18.86
C GLY A 134 21.10 -8.64 19.92
N CYS A 135 19.78 -8.62 19.68
CA CYS A 135 18.81 -8.01 20.58
C CYS A 135 18.65 -8.78 21.89
N ARG A 136 18.86 -10.11 21.88
CA ARG A 136 18.69 -10.96 23.07
C ARG A 136 19.73 -10.69 24.16
N ASN A 137 20.89 -10.21 23.76
CA ASN A 137 22.02 -9.95 24.66
C ASN A 137 22.10 -8.49 25.11
N MET A 138 21.14 -7.64 24.73
CA MET A 138 21.10 -6.24 25.15
C MET A 138 20.60 -6.14 26.59
N SER A 139 21.21 -5.22 27.34
CA SER A 139 20.76 -4.84 28.68
C SER A 139 20.24 -3.41 28.65
N TYR A 140 19.21 -3.15 29.46
CA TYR A 140 18.56 -1.85 29.57
C TYR A 140 18.67 -1.34 31.02
N SER A 141 18.47 -0.04 31.20
CA SER A 141 18.44 0.58 32.53
C SER A 141 17.39 -0.11 33.42
N SER A 142 17.66 -0.25 34.72
CA SER A 142 16.66 -0.78 35.67
C SER A 142 15.58 0.25 36.03
N ASP A 143 15.90 1.53 35.89
CA ASP A 143 15.05 2.70 36.16
C ASP A 143 14.44 3.26 34.86
N LEU A 144 13.69 2.42 34.14
CA LEU A 144 12.92 2.85 32.96
C LEU A 144 11.60 3.51 33.38
N PRO A 145 11.09 4.48 32.60
CA PRO A 145 9.81 5.13 32.90
C PRO A 145 8.65 4.14 32.74
N GLN A 146 7.61 4.34 33.55
CA GLN A 146 6.36 3.58 33.42
C GLN A 146 5.61 3.91 32.14
N LEU A 147 4.79 2.97 31.70
CA LEU A 147 4.06 2.97 30.44
C LEU A 147 2.55 2.79 30.66
N SER A 148 1.75 3.63 30.01
CA SER A 148 0.31 3.41 29.80
C SER A 148 0.11 2.87 28.39
N VAL A 149 -0.55 1.72 28.24
CA VAL A 149 -0.85 1.12 26.94
C VAL A 149 -2.29 1.45 26.56
N ILE A 150 -2.51 2.06 25.40
CA ILE A 150 -3.81 2.52 24.93
C ILE A 150 -4.19 1.67 23.71
N PHE A 151 -5.30 0.95 23.79
CA PHE A 151 -5.93 0.27 22.67
C PHE A 151 -7.18 1.03 22.24
N ILE A 152 -7.25 1.36 20.96
CA ILE A 152 -8.44 1.93 20.33
C ILE A 152 -9.17 0.86 19.51
N PHE A 153 -10.50 0.83 19.55
CA PHE A 153 -11.27 -0.11 18.77
C PHE A 153 -12.70 0.36 18.48
N VAL A 154 -13.23 -0.14 17.37
CA VAL A 154 -14.65 -0.13 17.05
C VAL A 154 -15.02 -1.51 16.55
N ASN A 155 -15.98 -2.16 17.20
CA ASN A 155 -16.50 -3.48 16.79
C ASN A 155 -15.42 -4.54 16.55
N GLU A 156 -14.36 -4.55 17.36
CA GLU A 156 -13.27 -5.54 17.22
C GLU A 156 -13.72 -6.93 17.65
N ALA A 157 -13.15 -7.98 17.03
CA ALA A 157 -13.42 -9.34 17.51
C ALA A 157 -12.89 -9.49 18.96
N LEU A 158 -13.76 -9.91 19.88
CA LEU A 158 -13.42 -10.05 21.30
C LEU A 158 -12.16 -10.92 21.50
N SER A 159 -12.05 -12.04 20.81
CA SER A 159 -10.89 -12.94 20.89
C SER A 159 -9.57 -12.28 20.45
N VAL A 160 -9.61 -11.33 19.53
CA VAL A 160 -8.45 -10.56 19.07
C VAL A 160 -8.08 -9.49 20.08
N LEU A 161 -9.04 -8.66 20.51
CA LEU A 161 -8.83 -7.62 21.52
C LEU A 161 -8.27 -8.20 22.83
N LEU A 162 -8.87 -9.29 23.32
CA LEU A 162 -8.42 -9.94 24.55
C LEU A 162 -7.02 -10.55 24.38
N ARG A 163 -6.66 -11.07 23.20
CA ARG A 163 -5.31 -11.57 22.93
C ARG A 163 -4.27 -10.44 22.97
N SER A 164 -4.59 -9.26 22.44
CA SER A 164 -3.72 -8.07 22.57
C SER A 164 -3.51 -7.68 24.03
N ILE A 165 -4.58 -7.68 24.83
CA ILE A 165 -4.49 -7.36 26.27
C ILE A 165 -3.69 -8.43 27.03
N HIS A 166 -3.94 -9.71 26.79
CA HIS A 166 -3.20 -10.79 27.43
C HIS A 166 -1.70 -10.75 27.10
N THR A 167 -1.37 -10.58 25.82
CA THR A 167 0.04 -10.55 25.40
C THR A 167 0.78 -9.35 25.95
N VAL A 168 0.16 -8.16 26.04
CA VAL A 168 0.85 -7.00 26.65
C VAL A 168 1.06 -7.19 28.15
N ILE A 169 0.09 -7.74 28.88
CA ILE A 169 0.24 -8.05 30.32
C ILE A 169 1.36 -9.07 30.54
N GLN A 170 1.40 -10.12 29.71
CA GLN A 170 2.38 -11.21 29.86
C GLN A 170 3.80 -10.81 29.44
N ARG A 171 3.94 -9.93 28.44
CA ARG A 171 5.22 -9.61 27.80
C ARG A 171 5.83 -8.29 28.24
N THR A 172 5.15 -7.54 29.12
CA THR A 172 5.68 -6.32 29.72
C THR A 172 5.95 -6.55 31.20
N PRO A 173 7.16 -6.24 31.71
CA PRO A 173 7.44 -6.31 33.14
C PRO A 173 6.46 -5.48 33.97
N SER A 174 5.98 -6.04 35.08
CA SER A 174 4.91 -5.44 35.90
C SER A 174 5.25 -4.07 36.49
N TYR A 175 6.53 -3.79 36.74
CA TYR A 175 6.97 -2.48 37.22
C TYR A 175 6.93 -1.38 36.14
N LEU A 176 6.91 -1.77 34.86
CA LEU A 176 6.81 -0.87 33.71
C LEU A 176 5.36 -0.63 33.29
N LEU A 177 4.52 -1.68 33.28
CA LEU A 177 3.12 -1.57 32.86
C LEU A 177 2.26 -0.97 33.97
N LYS A 178 1.97 0.33 33.88
CA LYS A 178 1.17 1.03 34.89
C LYS A 178 -0.32 0.76 34.75
N GLU A 179 -0.82 0.85 33.52
CA GLU A 179 -2.24 0.74 33.21
C GLU A 179 -2.46 0.42 31.72
N ILE A 180 -3.64 -0.14 31.43
CA ILE A 180 -4.16 -0.36 30.08
C ILE A 180 -5.43 0.47 29.92
N ILE A 181 -5.55 1.19 28.81
CA ILE A 181 -6.68 2.05 28.50
C ILE A 181 -7.35 1.53 27.24
N LEU A 182 -8.61 1.15 27.36
CA LEU A 182 -9.44 0.65 26.29
C LEU A 182 -10.38 1.77 25.85
N VAL A 183 -10.19 2.27 24.63
CA VAL A 183 -11.05 3.32 24.06
C VAL A 183 -12.01 2.70 23.07
N ASP A 184 -13.27 2.62 23.47
CA ASP A 184 -14.37 2.12 22.67
C ASP A 184 -15.00 3.25 21.86
N ASP A 185 -14.75 3.24 20.54
CA ASP A 185 -15.26 4.22 19.58
C ASP A 185 -16.69 3.88 19.12
N ASN A 186 -17.58 3.72 20.10
CA ASN A 186 -19.00 3.43 19.94
C ASN A 186 -19.32 2.05 19.29
N SER A 187 -18.78 0.97 19.87
CA SER A 187 -19.08 -0.41 19.48
C SER A 187 -20.49 -0.86 19.86
N ASN A 188 -20.91 -2.01 19.31
CA ASN A 188 -22.17 -2.67 19.67
C ASN A 188 -22.25 -3.11 21.15
N MET A 189 -23.48 -3.35 21.63
CA MET A 189 -23.74 -3.70 23.02
C MET A 189 -23.17 -5.07 23.43
N GLU A 190 -23.14 -6.04 22.53
CA GLU A 190 -22.62 -7.39 22.81
C GLU A 190 -21.13 -7.35 23.18
N LEU A 191 -20.32 -6.60 22.43
CA LEU A 191 -18.89 -6.42 22.75
C LEU A 191 -18.72 -5.70 24.09
N LYS A 192 -19.54 -4.67 24.33
CA LYS A 192 -19.50 -3.84 25.55
C LYS A 192 -19.76 -4.64 26.83
N GLU A 193 -20.68 -5.61 26.80
CA GLU A 193 -21.03 -6.44 27.94
C GLU A 193 -19.92 -7.47 28.23
N HIS A 194 -19.52 -8.25 27.22
CA HIS A 194 -18.49 -9.27 27.40
C HIS A 194 -17.13 -8.68 27.81
N LEU A 195 -16.79 -7.49 27.28
CA LEU A 195 -15.56 -6.80 27.67
C LEU A 195 -15.61 -6.35 29.12
N GLN A 196 -16.77 -5.91 29.63
CA GLN A 196 -16.88 -5.41 31.00
C GLN A 196 -16.56 -6.50 32.03
N SER A 197 -17.05 -7.73 31.82
CA SER A 197 -16.75 -8.86 32.70
C SER A 197 -15.24 -9.13 32.78
N PHE A 198 -14.55 -9.15 31.64
CA PHE A 198 -13.09 -9.32 31.59
C PHE A 198 -12.34 -8.19 32.31
N VAL A 199 -12.79 -6.94 32.14
CA VAL A 199 -12.19 -5.77 32.79
C VAL A 199 -12.32 -5.86 34.31
N ASP A 200 -13.50 -6.23 34.81
CA ASP A 200 -13.77 -6.33 36.24
C ASP A 200 -12.93 -7.46 36.89
N GLU A 201 -12.83 -8.61 36.23
CA GLU A 201 -11.97 -9.73 36.64
C GLU A 201 -10.49 -9.32 36.68
N THR A 202 -10.00 -8.66 35.63
CA THR A 202 -8.60 -8.25 35.55
C THR A 202 -8.26 -7.18 36.59
N ASN A 203 -9.16 -6.22 36.82
CA ASN A 203 -8.99 -5.20 37.86
C ASN A 203 -9.04 -5.78 39.28
N THR A 204 -9.78 -6.87 39.49
CA THR A 204 -9.76 -7.60 40.77
C THR A 204 -8.38 -8.23 41.02
N GLN A 205 -7.72 -8.73 39.97
CA GLN A 205 -6.41 -9.39 40.07
C GLN A 205 -5.24 -8.40 40.18
N HIS A 206 -5.26 -7.31 39.41
CA HIS A 206 -4.14 -6.37 39.28
C HIS A 206 -4.30 -5.09 40.10
N GLY A 207 -5.50 -4.80 40.61
CA GLY A 207 -5.83 -3.61 41.37
C GLY A 207 -6.80 -2.68 40.64
N PRO A 208 -7.55 -1.84 41.39
CA PRO A 208 -8.57 -0.97 40.82
C PRO A 208 -7.96 0.02 39.83
N GLY A 209 -8.55 0.11 38.64
CA GLY A 209 -8.12 1.03 37.59
C GLY A 209 -6.88 0.60 36.82
N PHE A 210 -6.45 -0.67 36.94
CA PHE A 210 -5.41 -1.24 36.08
C PHE A 210 -5.83 -1.24 34.61
N ILE A 211 -7.06 -1.68 34.31
CA ILE A 211 -7.74 -1.45 33.04
C ILE A 211 -8.79 -0.36 33.22
N LYS A 212 -8.69 0.69 32.38
CA LYS A 212 -9.67 1.77 32.29
C LYS A 212 -10.38 1.71 30.94
N VAL A 213 -11.70 1.89 30.94
CA VAL A 213 -12.49 1.92 29.70
C VAL A 213 -13.01 3.34 29.46
N VAL A 214 -12.69 3.90 28.31
CA VAL A 214 -13.22 5.19 27.81
C VAL A 214 -14.22 4.86 26.70
N ARG A 215 -15.46 5.33 26.82
CA ARG A 215 -16.51 5.06 25.83
C ARG A 215 -16.97 6.35 25.17
N HIS A 216 -16.93 6.40 23.85
CA HIS A 216 -17.51 7.50 23.09
C HIS A 216 -19.03 7.33 22.93
N ALA A 217 -19.76 8.45 22.93
CA ALA A 217 -21.21 8.48 22.72
C ALA A 217 -21.61 8.31 21.24
N LYS A 218 -20.67 8.56 20.32
CA LYS A 218 -20.78 8.37 18.88
C LYS A 218 -19.42 7.94 18.33
N GLN A 219 -19.38 7.46 17.09
CA GLN A 219 -18.11 7.14 16.43
C GLN A 219 -17.36 8.45 16.13
N GLU A 220 -16.18 8.61 16.73
CA GLU A 220 -15.31 9.79 16.61
C GLU A 220 -14.09 9.51 15.70
N GLY A 221 -13.77 8.25 15.44
CA GLY A 221 -12.65 7.83 14.60
C GLY A 221 -11.36 7.57 15.38
N LEU A 222 -10.37 7.01 14.67
CA LEU A 222 -9.07 6.61 15.20
C LEU A 222 -8.34 7.78 15.88
N ILE A 223 -8.34 8.95 15.24
CA ILE A 223 -7.56 10.11 15.66
C ILE A 223 -8.02 10.59 17.04
N ARG A 224 -9.32 10.90 17.16
CA ARG A 224 -9.91 11.39 18.42
C ARG A 224 -9.89 10.32 19.50
N SER A 225 -10.05 9.05 19.15
CA SER A 225 -9.94 7.93 20.09
C SER A 225 -8.55 7.83 20.71
N ARG A 226 -7.49 8.00 19.91
CA ARG A 226 -6.10 8.05 20.41
C ARG A 226 -5.91 9.22 21.37
N VAL A 227 -6.46 10.39 21.06
CA VAL A 227 -6.38 11.57 21.93
C VAL A 227 -7.19 11.37 23.23
N SER A 228 -8.39 10.81 23.18
CA SER A 228 -9.18 10.44 24.37
C SER A 228 -8.45 9.46 25.27
N GLY A 229 -7.79 8.44 24.69
CA GLY A 229 -6.96 7.49 25.44
C GLY A 229 -5.76 8.17 26.09
N TRP A 230 -5.10 9.10 25.39
CA TRP A 230 -4.01 9.90 25.96
C TRP A 230 -4.49 10.75 27.15
N ARG A 231 -5.67 11.38 27.05
CA ARG A 231 -6.27 12.19 28.14
C ARG A 231 -6.51 11.37 29.41
N ALA A 232 -6.84 10.08 29.26
CA ALA A 232 -7.06 9.16 30.38
C ALA A 232 -5.75 8.58 30.97
N ALA A 233 -4.63 8.72 30.26
CA ALA A 233 -3.34 8.14 30.64
C ALA A 233 -2.59 8.95 31.70
N THR A 234 -1.94 8.24 32.61
CA THR A 234 -1.28 8.80 33.78
C THR A 234 0.20 8.42 33.90
N ALA A 235 0.71 7.49 33.07
CA ALA A 235 2.14 7.17 33.04
C ALA A 235 2.95 8.29 32.34
N PRO A 236 4.28 8.34 32.57
CA PRO A 236 5.16 9.27 31.83
C PRO A 236 5.21 9.00 30.33
N VAL A 237 5.12 7.73 29.91
CA VAL A 237 5.14 7.31 28.50
C VAL A 237 3.80 6.69 28.14
N VAL A 238 3.33 6.96 26.91
CA VAL A 238 2.12 6.34 26.34
C VAL A 238 2.47 5.52 25.12
N ALA A 239 1.87 4.34 24.99
CA ALA A 239 1.90 3.54 23.77
C ALA A 239 0.50 3.49 23.17
N LEU A 240 0.36 3.98 21.94
CA LEU A 240 -0.91 4.03 21.21
C LEU A 240 -0.91 2.91 20.17
N PHE A 241 -1.74 1.89 20.41
CA PHE A 241 -1.84 0.69 19.57
C PHE A 241 -3.25 0.47 19.04
N ASP A 242 -3.30 -0.22 17.91
CA ASP A 242 -4.53 -0.84 17.41
C ASP A 242 -4.87 -2.06 18.28
N ALA A 243 -6.15 -2.46 18.31
CA ALA A 243 -6.63 -3.56 19.15
C ALA A 243 -6.35 -4.98 18.60
N HIS A 244 -5.60 -5.10 17.51
CA HIS A 244 -5.34 -6.36 16.80
C HIS A 244 -3.84 -6.62 16.63
N VAL A 245 -3.15 -6.64 17.77
CA VAL A 245 -1.70 -6.86 17.86
C VAL A 245 -1.34 -7.97 18.86
N GLU A 246 -0.18 -8.59 18.68
CA GLU A 246 0.41 -9.55 19.62
C GLU A 246 1.85 -9.15 19.93
N PHE A 247 2.14 -8.91 21.21
CA PHE A 247 3.42 -8.37 21.66
C PHE A 247 4.48 -9.47 21.74
N ASN A 248 5.68 -9.20 21.22
CA ASN A 248 6.82 -10.10 21.36
C ASN A 248 7.58 -9.85 22.66
N THR A 249 8.46 -10.78 23.02
CA THR A 249 9.27 -10.68 24.24
C THR A 249 10.24 -9.51 24.18
N GLY A 250 10.35 -8.75 25.26
CA GLY A 250 11.30 -7.63 25.36
C GLY A 250 11.00 -6.46 24.42
N TRP A 251 9.73 -6.22 24.10
CA TRP A 251 9.32 -5.13 23.20
C TRP A 251 9.41 -3.74 23.87
N ALA A 252 9.10 -3.66 25.17
CA ALA A 252 8.90 -2.38 25.85
C ALA A 252 10.22 -1.71 26.24
N GLU A 253 11.17 -2.47 26.76
CA GLU A 253 12.44 -1.99 27.32
C GLU A 253 13.30 -1.23 26.30
N PRO A 254 13.51 -1.71 25.05
CA PRO A 254 14.24 -0.95 24.03
C PRO A 254 13.58 0.39 23.73
N ILE A 255 12.24 0.43 23.65
CA ILE A 255 11.50 1.67 23.37
C ILE A 255 11.64 2.67 24.52
N LEU A 256 11.40 2.22 25.75
CA LEU A 256 11.44 3.07 26.94
C LEU A 256 12.86 3.61 27.18
N GLN A 257 13.90 2.83 26.88
CA GLN A 257 15.28 3.28 26.93
C GLN A 257 15.52 4.44 25.96
N ARG A 258 15.05 4.34 24.71
CA ARG A 258 15.21 5.40 23.70
C ARG A 258 14.50 6.69 24.08
N ILE A 259 13.29 6.61 24.63
CA ILE A 259 12.53 7.77 25.09
C ILE A 259 13.16 8.38 26.35
N LYS A 260 13.72 7.55 27.25
CA LYS A 260 14.46 8.05 28.42
C LYS A 260 15.70 8.85 28.02
N GLU A 261 16.43 8.39 27.01
CA GLU A 261 17.62 9.07 26.48
C GLU A 261 17.28 10.41 25.83
N ASP A 262 16.10 10.52 25.22
CA ASP A 262 15.60 11.76 24.62
C ASP A 262 14.07 11.68 24.49
N ARG A 263 13.39 12.52 25.29
CA ARG A 263 11.93 12.54 25.35
C ARG A 263 11.27 13.00 24.04
N THR A 264 12.03 13.60 23.12
CA THR A 264 11.50 14.13 21.85
C THR A 264 11.40 13.07 20.74
N ARG A 265 11.77 11.82 21.06
CA ARG A 265 11.66 10.68 20.14
C ARG A 265 10.24 10.10 20.14
N VAL A 266 9.71 9.91 18.94
CA VAL A 266 8.51 9.09 18.71
C VAL A 266 8.98 7.77 18.12
N VAL A 267 8.66 6.68 18.81
CA VAL A 267 9.26 5.38 18.53
C VAL A 267 8.19 4.39 18.08
N SER A 268 8.38 3.77 16.92
CA SER A 268 7.60 2.63 16.44
C SER A 268 8.35 1.32 16.72
N PRO A 269 7.65 0.25 17.09
CA PRO A 269 8.20 -1.10 16.98
C PRO A 269 8.39 -1.47 15.50
N SER A 270 9.17 -2.52 15.24
CA SER A 270 9.10 -3.27 13.99
C SER A 270 7.86 -4.15 14.00
N PHE A 271 7.09 -4.14 12.92
CA PHE A 271 5.88 -4.95 12.81
C PHE A 271 6.17 -6.30 12.14
N ASP A 272 5.46 -7.34 12.57
CA ASP A 272 5.35 -8.64 11.88
C ASP A 272 3.91 -8.83 11.40
N ASN A 273 3.70 -9.60 10.33
CA ASN A 273 2.35 -9.80 9.79
C ASN A 273 1.66 -11.00 10.44
N ILE A 274 0.52 -10.78 11.09
CA ILE A 274 -0.43 -11.85 11.40
C ILE A 274 -1.35 -12.01 10.21
N LYS A 275 -1.20 -13.11 9.46
CA LYS A 275 -2.03 -13.39 8.28
C LYS A 275 -3.52 -13.38 8.64
N TYR A 276 -4.31 -12.59 7.92
CA TYR A 276 -5.74 -12.43 8.19
C TYR A 276 -6.54 -13.74 8.11
N ASP A 277 -6.07 -14.73 7.37
CA ASP A 277 -6.79 -15.98 7.10
C ASP A 277 -6.35 -17.13 8.03
N THR A 278 -5.04 -17.31 8.24
CA THR A 278 -4.45 -18.41 9.02
C THR A 278 -3.99 -18.03 10.41
N PHE A 279 -3.87 -16.73 10.73
CA PHE A 279 -3.26 -16.21 11.96
C PHE A 279 -1.78 -16.62 12.17
N GLU A 280 -1.11 -17.15 11.14
CA GLU A 280 0.33 -17.38 11.17
C GLU A 280 1.08 -16.05 11.20
N ILE A 281 2.21 -16.03 11.90
CA ILE A 281 3.06 -14.84 12.01
C ILE A 281 4.17 -14.97 10.96
N GLU A 282 4.22 -14.01 10.05
CA GLU A 282 5.25 -13.86 9.03
C GLU A 282 6.17 -12.68 9.38
N GLU A 283 7.48 -12.91 9.30
CA GLU A 283 8.47 -11.87 9.57
C GLU A 283 8.45 -10.83 8.45
N TYR A 284 8.27 -9.55 8.82
CA TYR A 284 8.56 -8.47 7.90
C TYR A 284 10.03 -8.03 7.97
N PRO A 285 10.65 -7.73 6.82
CA PRO A 285 12.01 -7.20 6.76
C PRO A 285 12.17 -5.91 7.57
N LEU A 286 13.37 -5.72 8.12
CA LEU A 286 13.75 -4.46 8.77
C LEU A 286 13.66 -3.32 7.78
N SER A 287 12.75 -2.39 8.05
CA SER A 287 12.37 -1.34 7.10
C SER A 287 12.24 0.00 7.82
N ALA A 288 12.61 1.08 7.14
CA ALA A 288 12.16 2.41 7.50
C ALA A 288 10.68 2.57 7.12
N GLN A 289 10.03 3.59 7.66
CA GLN A 289 8.62 3.89 7.39
C GLN A 289 8.48 5.26 6.72
N GLY A 290 7.80 5.30 5.57
CA GLY A 290 7.60 6.50 4.76
C GLY A 290 6.19 6.59 4.21
N PHE A 291 6.02 7.36 3.14
CA PHE A 291 4.71 7.61 2.53
C PHE A 291 4.84 8.09 1.07
N ASP A 292 3.77 7.93 0.29
CA ASP A 292 3.62 8.49 -1.04
C ASP A 292 2.88 9.84 -1.04
N TRP A 293 2.68 10.47 -2.20
CA TRP A 293 2.00 11.76 -2.30
C TRP A 293 0.49 11.70 -2.07
N GLU A 294 -0.13 10.52 -2.05
CA GLU A 294 -1.50 10.34 -1.56
C GLU A 294 -1.54 10.32 -0.02
N LEU A 295 -0.36 10.29 0.62
CA LEU A 295 -0.12 10.13 2.05
C LEU A 295 -0.49 8.74 2.57
N TRP A 296 -0.39 7.72 1.72
CA TRP A 296 -0.40 6.33 2.16
C TRP A 296 0.97 5.94 2.67
N CYS A 297 1.01 5.22 3.80
CA CYS A 297 2.26 4.78 4.36
C CYS A 297 2.87 3.63 3.56
N ARG A 298 4.20 3.61 3.52
CA ARG A 298 5.00 2.61 2.82
C ARG A 298 6.15 2.15 3.69
N TYR A 299 6.51 0.88 3.54
CA TYR A 299 7.80 0.39 4.01
C TYR A 299 8.88 0.83 3.02
N LEU A 300 9.99 1.33 3.56
CA LEU A 300 11.15 1.77 2.80
C LEU A 300 12.37 0.95 3.19
N ASN A 301 13.33 0.86 2.27
CA ASN A 301 14.67 0.42 2.65
C ASN A 301 15.24 1.35 3.74
N PRO A 302 15.90 0.80 4.78
CA PRO A 302 16.61 1.64 5.75
C PRO A 302 17.63 2.55 5.05
N PRO A 303 17.90 3.75 5.59
CA PRO A 303 18.86 4.68 5.00
C PRO A 303 20.24 4.03 4.78
N LYS A 304 20.94 4.40 3.71
CA LYS A 304 22.28 3.86 3.40
C LYS A 304 23.27 3.94 4.58
N SER A 305 23.16 5.00 5.39
CA SER A 305 23.96 5.19 6.60
C SER A 305 23.73 4.10 7.65
N TRP A 306 22.50 3.58 7.78
CA TRP A 306 22.16 2.50 8.70
C TRP A 306 22.84 1.18 8.29
N TRP A 307 22.80 0.84 7.00
CA TRP A 307 23.48 -0.35 6.47
C TRP A 307 25.00 -0.30 6.67
N THR A 308 25.58 0.90 6.62
CA THR A 308 27.02 1.11 6.84
C THR A 308 27.45 0.77 8.28
N LEU A 309 26.55 0.85 9.25
CA LEU A 309 26.83 0.50 10.65
C LEU A 309 27.04 -1.01 10.86
N ARG A 310 26.55 -1.85 9.93
CA ARG A 310 26.55 -3.33 10.05
C ARG A 310 26.00 -3.83 11.39
N ASN A 311 25.03 -3.10 11.94
CA ASN A 311 24.39 -3.43 13.21
C ASN A 311 22.87 -3.48 13.04
N HIS A 312 22.32 -4.69 12.93
CA HIS A 312 20.89 -4.90 12.74
C HIS A 312 20.05 -4.62 14.00
N THR A 313 20.67 -4.30 15.15
CA THR A 313 19.96 -3.86 16.35
C THR A 313 19.78 -2.35 16.43
N ALA A 314 20.48 -1.59 15.57
CA ALA A 314 20.47 -0.14 15.63
C ALA A 314 19.08 0.44 15.26
N PRO A 315 18.63 1.52 15.90
CA PRO A 315 17.42 2.23 15.51
C PRO A 315 17.44 2.67 14.05
N ILE A 316 16.32 2.51 13.35
CA ILE A 316 16.14 2.94 11.96
C ILE A 316 15.43 4.29 11.97
N ARG A 317 16.10 5.34 11.51
CA ARG A 317 15.47 6.65 11.30
C ARG A 317 14.44 6.52 10.18
N SER A 318 13.22 7.01 10.42
CA SER A 318 12.09 6.87 9.50
C SER A 318 11.42 8.20 9.22
N PRO A 319 11.06 8.53 7.97
CA PRO A 319 10.29 9.74 7.63
C PRO A 319 8.93 9.85 8.33
N ALA A 320 8.25 8.71 8.51
CA ALA A 320 6.90 8.65 9.05
C ALA A 320 6.71 7.42 9.96
N LEU A 321 5.46 7.22 10.40
CA LEU A 321 5.01 6.11 11.21
C LEU A 321 3.92 5.34 10.44
N ILE A 322 3.87 4.01 10.54
CA ILE A 322 2.84 3.18 9.89
C ILE A 322 1.57 3.02 10.74
N GLY A 323 1.56 3.51 11.98
CA GLY A 323 0.32 3.65 12.75
C GLY A 323 0.55 3.61 14.24
N CYS A 324 1.04 2.50 14.77
CA CYS A 324 1.25 2.36 16.21
C CYS A 324 2.59 2.96 16.65
N PHE A 325 2.60 3.68 17.76
CA PHE A 325 3.80 4.35 18.25
C PHE A 325 3.78 4.55 19.76
N VAL A 326 4.97 4.82 20.31
CA VAL A 326 5.21 5.10 21.72
C VAL A 326 5.92 6.44 21.84
N VAL A 327 5.47 7.27 22.79
CA VAL A 327 5.94 8.65 22.94
C VAL A 327 5.85 9.10 24.39
N ASP A 328 6.74 10.02 24.78
CA ASP A 328 6.62 10.74 26.05
C ASP A 328 5.29 11.52 26.09
N ARG A 329 4.53 11.33 27.17
CA ARG A 329 3.16 11.84 27.27
C ARG A 329 3.10 13.36 27.22
N LYS A 330 4.06 14.05 27.84
CA LYS A 330 4.10 15.53 27.88
C LYS A 330 4.60 16.09 26.56
N TYR A 331 5.64 15.48 25.99
CA TYR A 331 6.13 15.89 24.67
C TYR A 331 5.01 15.80 23.63
N PHE A 332 4.21 14.73 23.64
CA PHE A 332 3.09 14.57 22.70
C PHE A 332 2.08 15.72 22.79
N GLU A 333 1.77 16.19 24.01
CA GLU A 333 0.92 17.38 24.25
C GLU A 333 1.57 18.67 23.76
N GLU A 334 2.86 18.87 24.08
CA GLU A 334 3.63 20.05 23.67
C GLU A 334 3.66 20.24 22.15
N ILE A 335 3.74 19.14 21.39
CA ILE A 335 3.70 19.16 19.93
C ILE A 335 2.27 19.14 19.36
N GLY A 336 1.24 19.25 20.20
CA GLY A 336 -0.16 19.42 19.79
C GLY A 336 -0.92 18.14 19.45
N LEU A 337 -0.57 17.00 20.06
CA LEU A 337 -1.26 15.70 19.92
C LEU A 337 -1.48 15.32 18.43
N LEU A 338 -2.55 14.59 18.11
CA LEU A 338 -3.00 14.41 16.72
C LEU A 338 -3.99 15.52 16.34
N ASP A 339 -4.15 15.79 15.05
CA ASP A 339 -5.12 16.77 14.54
C ASP A 339 -6.56 16.25 14.72
N GLU A 340 -7.25 16.64 15.79
CA GLU A 340 -8.65 16.25 16.05
C GLU A 340 -9.65 16.76 14.98
N GLY A 341 -9.22 17.65 14.07
CA GLY A 341 -9.98 18.05 12.88
C GLY A 341 -9.95 17.03 11.73
N MET A 342 -9.11 16.00 11.82
CA MET A 342 -9.15 14.83 10.93
C MET A 342 -10.34 13.91 11.27
N GLU A 343 -10.85 13.24 10.25
CA GLU A 343 -12.03 12.40 10.36
C GLU A 343 -11.70 10.92 10.16
N ILE A 344 -12.30 10.07 10.98
CA ILE A 344 -12.29 8.59 10.88
C ILE A 344 -10.89 7.95 10.87
N TYR A 345 -10.15 8.04 9.76
CA TYR A 345 -8.88 7.35 9.55
C TYR A 345 -8.09 7.99 8.38
N GLY A 346 -6.76 7.96 8.49
CA GLY A 346 -5.84 8.21 7.38
C GLY A 346 -5.16 9.58 7.46
N GLY A 347 -3.87 9.58 7.15
CA GLY A 347 -3.01 10.76 7.10
C GLY A 347 -2.45 11.20 8.47
N GLU A 348 -3.00 10.75 9.60
CA GLU A 348 -2.61 11.21 10.94
C GLU A 348 -1.20 10.79 11.33
N ASN A 349 -0.80 9.61 10.88
CA ASN A 349 0.50 9.01 11.13
C ASN A 349 1.61 9.66 10.28
N VAL A 350 1.28 10.00 9.02
CA VAL A 350 2.14 10.82 8.14
C VAL A 350 2.27 12.24 8.67
N GLU A 351 1.16 12.87 9.08
CA GLU A 351 1.15 14.20 9.70
C GLU A 351 2.08 14.26 10.92
N LEU A 352 1.95 13.29 11.82
CA LEU A 352 2.77 13.22 13.02
C LEU A 352 4.24 13.07 12.66
N GLY A 353 4.58 12.22 11.68
CA GLY A 353 5.96 12.04 11.21
C GLY A 353 6.59 13.32 10.69
N ILE A 354 5.89 14.01 9.77
CA ILE A 354 6.33 15.28 9.18
C ILE A 354 6.53 16.33 10.29
N ARG A 355 5.52 16.49 11.16
CA ARG A 355 5.54 17.47 12.25
C ARG A 355 6.69 17.21 13.23
N VAL A 356 6.86 15.98 13.70
CA VAL A 356 7.92 15.63 14.66
C VAL A 356 9.29 16.04 14.11
N TRP A 357 9.59 15.68 12.86
CA TRP A 357 10.86 16.03 12.23
C TRP A 357 11.02 17.53 12.01
N GLN A 358 10.01 18.20 11.46
CA GLN A 358 10.08 19.64 11.20
C GLN A 358 10.20 20.45 12.49
N CYS A 359 9.59 19.99 13.59
CA CYS A 359 9.57 20.71 14.87
C CYS A 359 10.67 20.27 15.85
N GLY A 360 11.67 19.50 15.39
CA GLY A 360 12.92 19.26 16.13
C GLY A 360 13.02 17.95 16.92
N GLY A 361 12.03 17.07 16.84
CA GLY A 361 12.12 15.71 17.36
C GLY A 361 12.64 14.71 16.31
N SER A 362 12.48 13.42 16.60
CA SER A 362 12.81 12.35 15.64
C SER A 362 11.83 11.19 15.69
N VAL A 363 11.74 10.49 14.56
CA VAL A 363 10.96 9.25 14.41
C VAL A 363 11.92 8.08 14.17
N GLU A 364 11.76 7.03 14.98
CA GLU A 364 12.62 5.84 14.95
C GLU A 364 11.78 4.55 14.93
N VAL A 365 12.22 3.57 14.15
CA VAL A 365 11.74 2.19 14.19
C VAL A 365 12.80 1.33 14.87
N LEU A 366 12.42 0.55 15.88
CA LEU A 366 13.38 -0.28 16.63
C LEU A 366 13.32 -1.75 16.22
N PRO A 367 14.37 -2.30 15.59
CA PRO A 367 14.45 -3.73 15.25
C PRO A 367 14.28 -4.68 16.44
N CYS A 368 14.76 -4.28 17.62
CA CYS A 368 14.70 -5.11 18.83
C CYS A 368 13.33 -5.09 19.54
N SER A 369 12.43 -4.19 19.16
CA SER A 369 11.05 -4.19 19.64
C SER A 369 10.14 -4.67 18.52
N ARG A 370 9.70 -5.93 18.58
CA ARG A 370 8.80 -6.51 17.57
C ARG A 370 7.39 -6.71 18.10
N ILE A 371 6.40 -6.40 17.27
CA ILE A 371 4.98 -6.62 17.54
C ILE A 371 4.34 -7.19 16.28
N ALA A 372 3.58 -8.27 16.40
CA ALA A 372 2.82 -8.80 15.28
C ALA A 372 1.47 -8.06 15.17
N HIS A 373 1.05 -7.68 13.97
CA HIS A 373 -0.18 -6.92 13.69
C HIS A 373 -1.01 -7.63 12.62
N ILE A 374 -2.34 -7.65 12.76
CA ILE A 374 -3.23 -8.26 11.75
C ILE A 374 -3.39 -7.32 10.55
N GLU A 375 -2.80 -7.72 9.41
CA GLU A 375 -3.04 -7.07 8.13
C GLU A 375 -4.42 -7.48 7.58
N ARG A 376 -5.42 -6.63 7.72
CA ARG A 376 -6.79 -6.94 7.28
C ARG A 376 -6.89 -7.05 5.76
N ALA A 377 -7.70 -8.00 5.28
CA ALA A 377 -8.09 -8.09 3.87
C ALA A 377 -8.91 -6.86 3.42
N HIS A 378 -9.70 -6.28 4.31
CA HIS A 378 -10.41 -5.02 4.08
C HIS A 378 -10.64 -4.27 5.41
N LYS A 379 -10.80 -2.94 5.34
CA LYS A 379 -10.98 -2.06 6.51
C LYS A 379 -12.47 -1.78 6.75
N PRO A 380 -13.10 -2.28 7.83
CA PRO A 380 -14.55 -2.20 8.02
C PRO A 380 -15.02 -0.91 8.75
N TYR A 381 -14.28 0.19 8.66
CA TYR A 381 -14.53 1.39 9.48
C TYR A 381 -15.68 2.27 8.96
N THR A 382 -15.86 2.32 7.64
CA THR A 382 -16.88 3.11 6.94
C THR A 382 -17.04 2.57 5.51
N GLU A 383 -18.19 2.81 4.89
CA GLU A 383 -18.47 2.39 3.51
C GLU A 383 -17.61 3.14 2.48
N ASN A 384 -17.27 4.40 2.73
CA ASN A 384 -16.48 5.23 1.82
C ASN A 384 -15.31 5.91 2.55
N LEU A 385 -14.21 5.16 2.66
CA LEU A 385 -13.00 5.63 3.32
C LEU A 385 -12.28 6.74 2.51
N THR A 386 -12.37 6.68 1.18
CA THR A 386 -11.68 7.57 0.25
C THR A 386 -11.98 9.04 0.50
N VAL A 387 -13.24 9.38 0.81
CA VAL A 387 -13.64 10.78 1.08
C VAL A 387 -12.92 11.35 2.30
N HIS A 388 -12.84 10.58 3.40
CA HIS A 388 -12.18 11.02 4.64
C HIS A 388 -10.66 11.08 4.47
N VAL A 389 -10.05 10.07 3.86
CA VAL A 389 -8.60 10.03 3.64
C VAL A 389 -8.16 11.20 2.75
N ARG A 390 -8.88 11.44 1.65
CA ARG A 390 -8.62 12.58 0.76
C ARG A 390 -8.72 13.92 1.51
N ARG A 391 -9.77 14.10 2.32
CA ARG A 391 -9.95 15.32 3.12
C ARG A 391 -8.80 15.51 4.11
N ASN A 392 -8.44 14.46 4.85
CA ASN A 392 -7.36 14.51 5.83
C ASN A 392 -6.01 14.79 5.16
N ALA A 393 -5.75 14.20 3.99
CA ALA A 393 -4.51 14.45 3.24
C ALA A 393 -4.36 15.92 2.83
N LEU A 394 -5.44 16.56 2.40
CA LEU A 394 -5.43 18.00 2.11
C LEU A 394 -5.20 18.85 3.36
N ARG A 395 -5.73 18.47 4.53
CA ARG A 395 -5.40 19.15 5.81
C ARG A 395 -3.90 19.09 6.10
N VAL A 396 -3.26 17.93 5.93
CA VAL A 396 -1.81 17.78 6.10
C VAL A 396 -1.06 18.68 5.12
N ALA A 397 -1.45 18.64 3.85
CA ALA A 397 -0.82 19.41 2.79
C ALA A 397 -0.85 20.92 3.05
N GLU A 398 -2.01 21.44 3.46
CA GLU A 398 -2.22 22.87 3.73
C GLU A 398 -1.49 23.40 4.97
N VAL A 399 -1.14 22.52 5.92
CA VAL A 399 -0.45 22.92 7.16
C VAL A 399 1.05 22.70 7.07
N TRP A 400 1.50 21.57 6.54
CA TRP A 400 2.86 21.08 6.74
C TRP A 400 3.73 21.02 5.48
N MET A 401 3.13 21.05 4.28
CA MET A 401 3.83 20.74 3.02
C MET A 401 4.18 21.96 2.15
N ASP A 402 3.92 23.18 2.64
CA ASP A 402 4.31 24.43 1.98
C ASP A 402 3.88 24.49 0.50
N HIS A 403 4.79 24.83 -0.41
CA HIS A 403 4.51 24.84 -1.86
C HIS A 403 4.45 23.43 -2.47
N HIS A 404 5.00 22.40 -1.80
CA HIS A 404 4.93 21.01 -2.23
C HIS A 404 3.54 20.40 -2.06
N LYS A 405 2.59 21.12 -1.42
CA LYS A 405 1.20 20.68 -1.32
C LYS A 405 0.59 20.33 -2.68
N ASN A 406 1.03 20.98 -3.76
CA ASN A 406 0.58 20.68 -5.12
C ASN A 406 0.72 19.19 -5.48
N HIS A 407 1.70 18.46 -4.93
CA HIS A 407 1.88 17.03 -5.19
C HIS A 407 0.73 16.19 -4.61
N VAL A 408 0.23 16.54 -3.42
CA VAL A 408 -0.94 15.88 -2.82
C VAL A 408 -2.19 16.18 -3.64
N TYR A 409 -2.35 17.42 -4.10
CA TYR A 409 -3.46 17.80 -4.98
C TYR A 409 -3.40 17.06 -6.32
N MET A 410 -2.20 16.89 -6.89
CA MET A 410 -1.99 16.10 -8.11
C MET A 410 -2.35 14.62 -7.91
N ALA A 411 -1.84 14.01 -6.84
CA ALA A 411 -2.07 12.60 -6.52
C ALA A 411 -3.57 12.30 -6.35
N TRP A 412 -4.31 13.16 -5.64
CA TRP A 412 -5.75 13.01 -5.45
C TRP A 412 -6.62 13.58 -6.59
N ASN A 413 -6.01 14.08 -7.67
CA ASN A 413 -6.70 14.75 -8.79
C ASN A 413 -7.67 15.86 -8.32
N VAL A 414 -7.20 16.73 -7.42
CA VAL A 414 -7.96 17.85 -6.86
C VAL A 414 -7.44 19.17 -7.42
N PRO A 415 -8.28 20.12 -7.87
CA PRO A 415 -7.84 21.44 -8.29
C PRO A 415 -7.24 22.27 -7.14
N LEU A 416 -6.12 22.97 -7.37
CA LEU A 416 -5.44 23.76 -6.34
C LEU A 416 -6.25 24.95 -5.80
N GLN A 417 -6.95 25.68 -6.67
CA GLN A 417 -7.62 26.94 -6.28
C GLN A 417 -9.04 26.73 -5.75
N ASN A 418 -9.72 25.69 -6.23
CA ASN A 418 -11.12 25.39 -5.90
C ASN A 418 -11.28 23.88 -5.74
N SER A 419 -10.75 23.31 -4.66
CA SER A 419 -10.81 21.87 -4.41
C SER A 419 -12.25 21.34 -4.32
N GLY A 420 -13.20 22.19 -3.94
CA GLY A 420 -14.58 21.79 -3.62
C GLY A 420 -14.69 20.91 -2.37
N ILE A 421 -13.59 20.73 -1.62
CA ILE A 421 -13.51 19.88 -0.45
C ILE A 421 -13.37 20.78 0.78
N ASP A 422 -14.36 20.71 1.68
CA ASP A 422 -14.28 21.37 2.98
C ASP A 422 -13.32 20.60 3.90
N ILE A 423 -12.12 21.15 4.05
CA ILE A 423 -11.10 20.60 4.94
C ILE A 423 -11.26 21.08 6.38
N GLY A 424 -12.25 21.93 6.70
CA GLY A 424 -12.46 22.53 8.02
C GLY A 424 -11.39 23.55 8.42
N ASP A 425 -11.50 24.08 9.64
CA ASP A 425 -10.51 25.04 10.16
C ASP A 425 -9.16 24.36 10.45
N ILE A 426 -8.09 25.03 10.05
CA ILE A 426 -6.69 24.62 10.24
C ILE A 426 -5.85 25.72 10.92
N SER A 427 -6.50 26.79 11.39
CA SER A 427 -5.85 27.97 11.98
C SER A 427 -5.01 27.60 13.20
N GLU A 428 -5.53 26.74 14.09
CA GLU A 428 -4.78 26.29 15.25
C GLU A 428 -3.54 25.44 14.89
N ARG A 429 -3.65 24.58 13.87
CA ARG A 429 -2.52 23.76 13.40
C ARG A 429 -1.43 24.64 12.78
N LYS A 430 -1.80 25.66 12.00
CA LYS A 430 -0.87 26.66 11.47
C LYS A 430 -0.21 27.48 12.58
N ALA A 431 -0.99 27.93 13.57
CA ALA A 431 -0.47 28.68 14.72
C ALA A 431 0.50 27.83 15.57
N LEU A 432 0.20 26.55 15.76
CA LEU A 432 1.08 25.58 16.41
C LEU A 432 2.43 25.47 15.67
N ARG A 433 2.40 25.26 14.35
CA ARG A 433 3.61 25.19 13.51
C ARG A 433 4.49 26.44 13.66
N SER A 434 3.87 27.63 13.67
CA SER A 434 4.58 28.90 13.89
C SER A 434 5.17 29.00 15.30
N ARG A 435 4.41 28.62 16.33
CA ARG A 435 4.83 28.69 17.75
C ARG A 435 6.04 27.81 18.04
N LEU A 436 6.06 26.62 17.46
CA LEU A 436 7.15 25.64 17.58
C LEU A 436 8.35 25.96 16.67
N LYS A 437 8.24 26.99 15.81
CA LYS A 437 9.30 27.41 14.86
C LYS A 437 9.77 26.25 13.97
N CYS A 438 8.81 25.46 13.48
CA CYS A 438 9.13 24.27 12.70
C CYS A 438 9.79 24.63 11.36
N ARG A 439 10.68 23.75 10.90
CA ARG A 439 11.40 23.86 9.63
C ARG A 439 10.45 23.73 8.43
N PRO A 440 10.82 24.26 7.25
CA PRO A 440 10.03 24.10 6.03
C PRO A 440 10.04 22.64 5.52
N PHE A 441 9.07 22.28 4.68
CA PHE A 441 8.97 20.94 4.10
C PHE A 441 10.11 20.61 3.14
N SER A 442 10.68 21.61 2.47
CA SER A 442 11.90 21.44 1.69
C SER A 442 13.07 20.91 2.54
N TRP A 443 13.19 21.36 3.79
CA TRP A 443 14.19 20.80 4.71
C TRP A 443 13.91 19.33 5.02
N PHE A 444 12.64 18.96 5.24
CA PHE A 444 12.23 17.59 5.48
C PHE A 444 12.61 16.68 4.30
N LEU A 445 12.30 17.08 3.07
CA LEU A 445 12.68 16.33 1.87
C LEU A 445 14.20 16.19 1.76
N SER A 446 14.98 17.26 1.92
CA SER A 446 16.44 17.18 1.75
C SER A 446 17.17 16.41 2.86
N ASN A 447 16.62 16.34 4.08
CA ASN A 447 17.34 15.82 5.25
C ASN A 447 16.77 14.51 5.81
N ILE A 448 15.48 14.26 5.61
CA ILE A 448 14.76 13.16 6.23
C ILE A 448 14.25 12.18 5.18
N TYR A 449 13.66 12.67 4.07
CA TYR A 449 13.08 11.82 3.04
C TYR A 449 13.51 12.21 1.62
N PRO A 450 14.81 12.16 1.30
CA PRO A 450 15.33 12.55 -0.01
C PRO A 450 14.90 11.60 -1.14
N GLU A 451 14.48 10.38 -0.80
CA GLU A 451 14.00 9.39 -1.75
C GLU A 451 12.57 9.68 -2.25
N LEU A 452 11.78 10.51 -1.56
CA LEU A 452 10.43 10.89 -2.01
C LEU A 452 10.52 11.76 -3.27
N ARG A 453 10.05 11.22 -4.40
CA ARG A 453 10.23 11.84 -5.72
C ARG A 453 9.42 13.11 -5.84
N SER A 454 10.01 14.22 -6.27
CA SER A 454 9.29 15.47 -6.53
C SER A 454 8.96 15.65 -8.02
N TYR A 455 7.79 16.21 -8.30
CA TYR A 455 7.20 16.46 -9.63
C TYR A 455 7.08 17.98 -9.87
N SER A 456 8.22 18.65 -9.95
CA SER A 456 8.27 20.11 -10.13
C SER A 456 8.07 20.57 -11.57
N ASP A 457 8.17 19.65 -12.54
CA ASP A 457 8.05 19.92 -13.98
C ASP A 457 6.64 19.69 -14.53
N THR A 458 5.67 19.31 -13.69
CA THR A 458 4.27 19.13 -14.11
C THR A 458 3.62 20.48 -14.44
N VAL A 459 3.06 20.57 -15.64
CA VAL A 459 2.38 21.76 -16.20
C VAL A 459 0.87 21.63 -16.11
N ALA A 460 0.33 20.43 -16.34
CA ALA A 460 -1.09 20.14 -16.24
C ALA A 460 -1.32 18.71 -15.75
N TYR A 461 -2.46 18.46 -15.09
CA TYR A 461 -2.77 17.14 -14.55
C TYR A 461 -4.28 16.87 -14.44
N GLY A 462 -4.63 15.60 -14.22
CA GLY A 462 -5.99 15.14 -13.95
C GLY A 462 -6.53 14.24 -15.05
N VAL A 463 -7.84 14.23 -15.28
CA VAL A 463 -8.38 13.40 -16.37
C VAL A 463 -8.19 14.08 -17.73
N LEU A 464 -7.81 13.28 -18.72
CA LEU A 464 -7.67 13.68 -20.12
C LEU A 464 -8.85 13.12 -20.93
N LYS A 465 -9.57 14.02 -21.59
CA LYS A 465 -10.79 13.73 -22.36
C LYS A 465 -10.63 14.15 -23.81
N ASN A 466 -11.32 13.43 -24.71
CA ASN A 466 -11.45 13.81 -26.10
C ASN A 466 -12.84 14.39 -26.36
N SER A 467 -12.93 15.46 -27.16
CA SER A 467 -14.21 16.12 -27.49
C SER A 467 -15.25 15.24 -28.19
N LEU A 468 -14.86 14.10 -28.79
CA LEU A 468 -15.78 13.17 -29.44
C LEU A 468 -16.54 12.29 -28.44
N ARG A 469 -15.99 12.08 -27.24
CA ARG A 469 -16.55 11.22 -26.19
C ARG A 469 -16.22 11.81 -24.82
N ASP A 470 -17.14 12.61 -24.30
CA ASP A 470 -17.00 13.33 -23.02
C ASP A 470 -17.23 12.45 -21.79
N ASP A 471 -17.87 11.30 -21.98
CA ASP A 471 -18.10 10.23 -21.01
C ASP A 471 -16.87 9.33 -20.78
N LEU A 472 -15.91 9.34 -21.71
CA LEU A 472 -14.71 8.53 -21.66
C LEU A 472 -13.45 9.36 -21.36
N CYS A 473 -12.56 8.77 -20.58
CA CYS A 473 -11.29 9.34 -20.15
C CYS A 473 -10.14 8.41 -20.55
N LEU A 474 -8.97 8.98 -20.84
CA LEU A 474 -7.73 8.22 -20.98
C LEU A 474 -7.42 7.51 -19.66
N ASP A 475 -7.14 6.22 -19.75
CA ASP A 475 -6.92 5.34 -18.62
C ASP A 475 -5.70 4.46 -18.90
N GLN A 476 -4.90 4.17 -17.86
CA GLN A 476 -3.75 3.28 -17.96
C GLN A 476 -4.13 1.90 -18.49
N GLY A 477 -5.35 1.43 -18.19
CA GLY A 477 -5.78 0.08 -18.46
C GLY A 477 -5.06 -0.96 -17.58
N PRO A 478 -5.24 -2.25 -17.89
CA PRO A 478 -4.55 -3.34 -17.18
C PRO A 478 -3.03 -3.22 -17.28
N GLU A 479 -2.34 -3.35 -16.14
CA GLU A 479 -0.86 -3.27 -16.09
C GLU A 479 -0.16 -4.29 -17.00
N THR A 480 -0.77 -5.45 -17.23
CA THR A 480 -0.19 -6.53 -18.05
C THR A 480 0.03 -6.12 -19.51
N ASP A 481 -0.80 -5.21 -20.01
CA ASP A 481 -0.88 -4.97 -21.45
C ASP A 481 0.01 -3.81 -21.85
N ASN A 482 0.30 -2.88 -20.94
CA ASN A 482 1.05 -1.64 -21.22
C ASN A 482 0.45 -0.86 -22.41
N VAL A 483 -0.88 -0.94 -22.56
CA VAL A 483 -1.65 -0.27 -23.61
C VAL A 483 -2.69 0.61 -22.91
N PRO A 484 -2.66 1.94 -23.13
CA PRO A 484 -3.67 2.81 -22.57
C PRO A 484 -5.02 2.54 -23.25
N ILE A 485 -6.10 2.72 -22.49
CA ILE A 485 -7.47 2.52 -22.97
C ILE A 485 -8.31 3.79 -22.78
N MET A 486 -9.50 3.79 -23.37
CA MET A 486 -10.54 4.76 -23.02
C MET A 486 -11.56 4.06 -22.11
N TYR A 487 -11.78 4.62 -20.92
CA TYR A 487 -12.70 4.05 -19.94
C TYR A 487 -13.66 5.11 -19.39
N LEU A 488 -14.75 4.68 -18.75
CA LEU A 488 -15.71 5.59 -18.13
C LEU A 488 -14.99 6.51 -17.15
N CYS A 489 -15.21 7.82 -17.29
CA CYS A 489 -14.56 8.81 -16.45
C CYS A 489 -14.97 8.65 -14.98
N HIS A 490 -14.01 8.32 -14.11
CA HIS A 490 -14.18 8.29 -12.66
C HIS A 490 -13.22 9.23 -11.91
N GLY A 491 -12.18 9.75 -12.58
CA GLY A 491 -11.33 10.81 -12.02
C GLY A 491 -10.44 10.40 -10.86
N MET A 492 -10.20 9.10 -10.72
CA MET A 492 -9.28 8.51 -9.75
C MET A 492 -8.20 7.77 -10.52
N THR A 493 -7.10 7.44 -9.84
CA THR A 493 -6.13 6.46 -10.36
C THR A 493 -6.84 5.19 -10.87
N PRO A 494 -6.51 4.68 -12.06
CA PRO A 494 -5.34 5.04 -12.89
C PRO A 494 -5.63 6.02 -14.05
N GLN A 495 -6.68 6.85 -13.96
CA GLN A 495 -7.03 7.88 -14.97
C GLN A 495 -6.28 9.20 -14.80
N ASN A 496 -5.36 9.29 -13.85
CA ASN A 496 -4.61 10.51 -13.62
C ASN A 496 -3.51 10.65 -14.66
N VAL A 497 -3.57 11.72 -15.44
CA VAL A 497 -2.59 12.11 -16.44
C VAL A 497 -1.78 13.28 -15.90
N TYR A 498 -0.48 13.31 -16.19
CA TYR A 498 0.40 14.43 -15.89
C TYR A 498 1.15 14.84 -17.16
N PHE A 499 0.99 16.07 -17.58
CA PHE A 499 1.73 16.65 -18.69
C PHE A 499 2.87 17.51 -18.15
N THR A 500 4.10 17.24 -18.61
CA THR A 500 5.32 17.87 -18.09
C THR A 500 5.83 19.00 -19.00
N SER A 501 6.70 19.86 -18.47
CA SER A 501 7.39 20.89 -19.26
C SER A 501 8.37 20.30 -20.28
N SER A 502 8.76 19.03 -20.10
CA SER A 502 9.52 18.24 -21.08
C SER A 502 8.64 17.65 -22.19
N GLN A 503 7.38 18.06 -22.28
CA GLN A 503 6.40 17.61 -23.28
C GLN A 503 6.13 16.10 -23.20
N GLN A 504 6.16 15.53 -22.00
CA GLN A 504 5.85 14.11 -21.78
C GLN A 504 4.46 13.98 -21.16
N ILE A 505 3.79 12.87 -21.47
CA ILE A 505 2.49 12.51 -20.89
C ILE A 505 2.72 11.29 -20.00
N HIS A 506 2.63 11.47 -18.69
CA HIS A 506 2.67 10.40 -17.71
C HIS A 506 1.23 9.97 -17.39
N LEU A 507 1.00 8.68 -17.16
CA LEU A 507 -0.33 8.13 -16.90
C LEU A 507 -0.27 7.14 -15.74
N GLY A 508 -1.20 7.29 -14.79
CA GLY A 508 -1.35 6.39 -13.65
C GLY A 508 -0.98 7.02 -12.30
N VAL A 509 -0.39 6.20 -11.43
CA VAL A 509 0.07 6.63 -10.09
C VAL A 509 1.34 7.47 -10.23
N LEU A 510 1.48 8.50 -9.40
CA LEU A 510 2.77 9.16 -9.22
C LEU A 510 3.72 8.19 -8.51
N SER A 511 4.78 7.73 -9.19
CA SER A 511 5.84 6.94 -8.56
C SER A 511 6.29 7.64 -7.26
N PRO A 512 6.29 6.93 -6.12
CA PRO A 512 6.48 7.56 -4.83
C PRO A 512 7.95 7.82 -4.54
N THR A 513 8.85 6.94 -4.97
CA THR A 513 10.28 7.12 -4.73
C THR A 513 11.09 7.30 -6.01
N ILE A 514 12.30 7.84 -5.87
CA ILE A 514 13.23 8.01 -6.99
C ILE A 514 13.75 6.64 -7.48
N ASP A 515 13.83 5.67 -6.57
CA ASP A 515 14.31 4.32 -6.87
C ASP A 515 13.22 3.43 -7.52
N ASP A 516 11.94 3.78 -7.35
CA ASP A 516 10.81 3.14 -8.03
C ASP A 516 10.73 3.66 -9.49
N ASP A 517 10.92 2.78 -10.48
CA ASP A 517 10.86 3.12 -11.91
C ASP A 517 9.46 2.93 -12.52
N ASP A 518 8.43 3.09 -11.69
CA ASP A 518 7.05 2.76 -12.06
C ASP A 518 6.36 3.84 -12.90
N ASN A 519 7.01 5.00 -13.13
CA ASN A 519 6.43 6.08 -13.93
C ASN A 519 6.28 5.65 -15.40
N LYS A 520 5.03 5.46 -15.83
CA LYS A 520 4.70 5.13 -17.21
C LYS A 520 4.43 6.38 -18.03
N CYS A 521 5.15 6.48 -19.15
CA CYS A 521 5.00 7.51 -20.17
C CYS A 521 4.24 6.97 -21.39
N LEU A 522 3.43 7.81 -22.01
CA LEU A 522 2.85 7.54 -23.32
C LEU A 522 3.92 7.62 -24.42
N VAL A 523 4.07 6.55 -25.18
CA VAL A 523 5.08 6.40 -26.24
C VAL A 523 4.43 5.95 -27.54
N ASP A 524 4.85 6.55 -28.66
CA ASP A 524 4.56 6.04 -30.01
C ASP A 524 5.50 4.86 -30.36
N VAL A 525 4.94 3.65 -30.33
CA VAL A 525 5.65 2.43 -30.74
C VAL A 525 5.02 1.90 -32.02
N ASN A 526 5.66 2.22 -33.16
CA ASN A 526 5.19 1.81 -34.49
C ASN A 526 3.73 2.23 -34.78
N SER A 527 3.37 3.48 -34.47
CA SER A 527 2.01 4.03 -34.64
C SER A 527 0.98 3.39 -33.71
N LYS A 528 1.44 2.80 -32.61
CA LYS A 528 0.56 2.26 -31.57
C LYS A 528 0.90 2.92 -30.23
N PRO A 529 -0.11 3.45 -29.51
CA PRO A 529 0.12 4.02 -28.19
C PRO A 529 0.51 2.91 -27.22
N ARG A 530 1.58 3.14 -26.47
CA ARG A 530 2.08 2.25 -25.41
C ARG A 530 2.45 3.03 -24.18
N LEU A 531 2.38 2.37 -23.03
CA LEU A 531 2.85 2.88 -21.76
C LEU A 531 4.14 2.17 -21.39
N LEU A 532 5.24 2.91 -21.35
CA LEU A 532 6.56 2.36 -21.02
C LEU A 532 7.17 3.17 -19.90
N GLU A 533 8.10 2.58 -19.16
CA GLU A 533 8.88 3.29 -18.15
C GLU A 533 9.57 4.50 -18.79
N CYS A 534 9.35 5.67 -18.21
CA CYS A 534 9.82 6.93 -18.79
C CYS A 534 11.36 6.95 -18.95
N SER A 535 12.09 6.39 -17.98
CA SER A 535 13.54 6.24 -17.98
C SER A 535 14.02 5.38 -19.17
N TYR A 536 13.35 4.25 -19.39
CA TYR A 536 13.65 3.29 -20.44
C TYR A 536 13.37 3.91 -21.81
N ALA A 537 12.18 4.50 -21.98
CA ALA A 537 11.80 5.15 -23.22
C ALA A 537 12.76 6.29 -23.60
N ALA A 538 13.18 7.10 -22.62
CA ALA A 538 14.16 8.15 -22.83
C ALA A 538 15.54 7.59 -23.22
N THR A 539 16.03 6.58 -22.51
CA THR A 539 17.33 5.93 -22.77
C THR A 539 17.38 5.26 -24.14
N LYS A 540 16.24 4.73 -24.60
CA LYS A 540 16.10 4.11 -25.93
C LYS A 540 15.75 5.10 -27.04
N HIS A 541 15.74 6.41 -26.74
CA HIS A 541 15.37 7.46 -27.70
C HIS A 541 14.05 7.16 -28.42
N MET A 542 13.05 6.72 -27.64
CA MET A 542 11.72 6.43 -28.17
C MET A 542 10.90 7.72 -28.32
N LYS A 543 9.82 7.63 -29.09
CA LYS A 543 8.95 8.76 -29.41
C LYS A 543 7.99 9.07 -28.27
N LEU A 544 8.49 9.66 -27.19
CA LEU A 544 7.72 9.94 -25.96
C LEU A 544 7.36 11.41 -25.74
N THR A 545 7.66 12.28 -26.72
CA THR A 545 7.41 13.72 -26.63
C THR A 545 6.20 14.14 -27.47
N TRP A 546 5.36 14.99 -26.88
CA TRP A 546 4.04 15.33 -27.38
C TRP A 546 3.78 16.84 -27.27
N THR A 547 3.47 17.48 -28.40
CA THR A 547 2.91 18.83 -28.42
C THR A 547 1.46 18.75 -27.97
N PHE A 548 1.09 19.53 -26.95
CA PHE A 548 -0.27 19.60 -26.43
C PHE A 548 -0.61 21.01 -25.93
N ALA A 549 -1.74 21.51 -26.42
CA ALA A 549 -2.39 22.72 -25.94
C ALA A 549 -3.85 22.39 -25.57
N GLN A 550 -4.41 23.09 -24.58
CA GLN A 550 -5.78 22.85 -24.13
C GLN A 550 -6.80 23.03 -25.26
N GLY A 551 -7.62 22.01 -25.49
CA GLY A 551 -8.59 21.98 -26.58
C GLY A 551 -7.96 21.79 -27.97
N GLY A 552 -6.67 21.47 -28.04
CA GLY A 552 -5.93 21.14 -29.26
C GLY A 552 -5.70 19.65 -29.44
N ALA A 553 -5.00 19.29 -30.51
CA ALA A 553 -4.55 17.92 -30.75
C ALA A 553 -3.36 17.55 -29.84
N ILE A 554 -3.16 16.26 -29.62
CA ILE A 554 -1.95 15.72 -28.98
C ILE A 554 -1.10 15.13 -30.09
N GLN A 555 -0.03 15.82 -30.47
CA GLN A 555 0.80 15.45 -31.62
C GLN A 555 2.20 15.02 -31.16
N ASN A 556 2.66 13.85 -31.60
CA ASN A 556 4.01 13.39 -31.35
C ASN A 556 5.02 14.25 -32.15
N ILE A 557 6.06 14.75 -31.47
CA ILE A 557 7.02 15.66 -32.10
C ILE A 557 7.86 14.96 -33.18
N GLU A 558 8.17 13.67 -33.00
CA GLU A 558 9.05 12.94 -33.90
C GLU A 558 8.31 12.32 -35.08
N SER A 559 7.18 11.65 -34.84
CA SER A 559 6.40 11.04 -35.92
C SER A 559 5.45 12.00 -36.63
N GLN A 560 5.23 13.20 -36.07
CA GLN A 560 4.27 14.19 -36.57
C GLN A 560 2.82 13.67 -36.63
N ARG A 561 2.53 12.55 -35.95
CA ARG A 561 1.19 11.93 -35.87
C ARG A 561 0.48 12.29 -34.58
N CYS A 562 -0.84 12.26 -34.60
CA CYS A 562 -1.67 12.60 -33.46
C CYS A 562 -2.20 11.36 -32.74
N LEU A 563 -2.39 11.48 -31.43
CA LEU A 563 -3.21 10.58 -30.63
C LEU A 563 -4.69 10.85 -30.94
N GLU A 564 -5.36 9.86 -31.51
CA GLU A 564 -6.72 9.98 -32.05
C GLU A 564 -7.61 8.85 -31.51
N LEU A 565 -8.90 9.14 -31.35
CA LEU A 565 -9.93 8.13 -31.16
C LEU A 565 -10.42 7.62 -32.50
N VAL A 566 -10.47 6.30 -32.65
CA VAL A 566 -11.03 5.64 -33.83
C VAL A 566 -12.08 4.62 -33.40
N GLU A 567 -13.16 4.50 -34.18
CA GLU A 567 -14.19 3.49 -33.94
C GLU A 567 -13.61 2.08 -34.17
N SER A 568 -13.87 1.18 -33.23
CA SER A 568 -13.48 -0.23 -33.34
C SER A 568 -14.72 -1.07 -33.58
N LYS A 569 -14.72 -1.85 -34.67
CA LYS A 569 -15.78 -2.82 -34.97
C LYS A 569 -15.61 -4.16 -34.24
N HIS A 570 -14.51 -4.35 -33.52
CA HIS A 570 -14.04 -5.65 -33.02
C HIS A 570 -13.68 -5.70 -31.52
N SER A 571 -13.84 -4.61 -30.76
CA SER A 571 -13.62 -4.59 -29.30
C SER A 571 -14.91 -4.36 -28.53
N GLU A 572 -14.98 -4.86 -27.28
CA GLU A 572 -16.07 -4.52 -26.33
C GLU A 572 -16.19 -3.01 -26.11
N PHE A 573 -15.09 -2.28 -26.24
CA PHE A 573 -15.05 -0.83 -26.23
C PHE A 573 -15.32 -0.29 -27.65
N THR A 574 -16.34 0.56 -27.82
CA THR A 574 -16.77 1.13 -29.11
C THR A 574 -15.72 2.01 -29.79
N VAL A 575 -14.70 2.44 -29.06
CA VAL A 575 -13.62 3.36 -29.50
C VAL A 575 -12.29 2.89 -28.96
N GLN A 576 -11.23 3.03 -29.76
CA GLN A 576 -9.85 2.67 -29.42
C GLN A 576 -8.91 3.86 -29.70
N LEU A 577 -7.76 3.88 -29.02
CA LEU A 577 -6.70 4.85 -29.24
C LEU A 577 -5.82 4.42 -30.41
N ALA A 578 -5.52 5.34 -31.31
CA ALA A 578 -4.60 5.14 -32.42
C ALA A 578 -3.63 6.32 -32.54
N ILE A 579 -2.45 6.06 -33.11
CA ILE A 579 -1.51 7.12 -33.50
C ILE A 579 -1.50 7.16 -35.03
N GLN A 580 -2.09 8.21 -35.59
CA GLN A 580 -2.33 8.35 -37.03
C GLN A 580 -2.24 9.81 -37.47
N ASP A 581 -2.54 10.09 -38.73
CA ASP A 581 -2.56 11.46 -39.24
C ASP A 581 -3.60 12.30 -38.48
N CYS A 582 -3.23 13.55 -38.17
CA CYS A 582 -4.04 14.43 -37.34
C CYS A 582 -5.37 14.79 -38.02
N THR A 583 -6.49 14.45 -37.37
CA THR A 583 -7.85 14.71 -37.91
C THR A 583 -8.50 15.95 -37.30
N GLY A 584 -7.79 16.64 -36.40
CA GLY A 584 -8.28 17.83 -35.70
C GLY A 584 -9.06 17.51 -34.42
N GLN A 585 -8.93 16.29 -33.87
CA GLN A 585 -9.50 15.94 -32.58
C GLN A 585 -8.94 16.81 -31.46
N LYS A 586 -9.82 17.16 -30.51
CA LYS A 586 -9.50 18.07 -29.41
C LYS A 586 -9.44 17.32 -28.09
N TRP A 587 -8.35 17.52 -27.37
CA TRP A 587 -8.12 16.95 -26.06
C TRP A 587 -8.11 18.03 -24.99
N THR A 588 -8.65 17.71 -23.81
CA THR A 588 -8.68 18.61 -22.65
C THR A 588 -8.26 17.86 -21.40
N VAL A 589 -7.40 18.48 -20.59
CA VAL A 589 -7.02 17.97 -19.26
C VAL A 589 -7.63 18.85 -18.17
N THR A 590 -7.97 18.25 -17.03
CA THR A 590 -8.84 18.91 -16.03
C THR A 590 -8.17 20.09 -15.31
N ASN A 591 -6.91 19.96 -14.89
CA ASN A 591 -6.23 20.96 -14.07
C ASN A 591 -4.97 21.50 -14.76
N ILE A 592 -4.75 22.80 -14.68
CA ILE A 592 -3.59 23.49 -15.27
C ILE A 592 -2.82 24.19 -14.13
N LEU A 593 -1.54 23.88 -13.99
CA LEU A 593 -0.65 24.49 -12.98
C LEU A 593 0.08 25.72 -13.53
N THR A 594 0.56 25.62 -14.77
CA THR A 594 1.23 26.71 -15.49
C THR A 594 0.63 26.85 -16.88
N VAL A 595 0.61 28.07 -17.42
CA VAL A 595 0.05 28.32 -18.76
C VAL A 595 0.88 27.52 -19.77
N LEU A 596 0.24 26.58 -20.46
CA LEU A 596 0.84 25.81 -21.54
C LEU A 596 1.36 26.78 -22.62
N PRO A 597 2.52 26.52 -23.25
CA PRO A 597 2.94 27.27 -24.43
C PRO A 597 1.81 27.27 -25.45
N GLN A 598 1.39 28.46 -25.90
CA GLN A 598 0.35 28.62 -26.92
C GLN A 598 0.85 28.20 -28.30
#